data_AF-A0A5B3GC59-F1
#
_entry.id   AF-A0A5B3GC59-F1
#
_cell.length_a   1.000
_cell.length_b   1.000
_cell.length_c   1.000
_cell.angle_alpha   90.00
_cell.angle_beta   90.00
_cell.angle_gamma   90.00
#
_symmetry.space_group_name_H-M   'P 1'
#
loop_
_entity.id
_entity.type
_entity.pdbx_description
1 polymer ?
#
loop_
_entity_poly.entity_id
_entity_poly.type
_entity_poly.pdbx_seq_one_letter_code
_entity_poly.pdbx_strand_id
1 'polypeptide(L)'
;MQDEERTISLTFDYAESFKSVKLVVELNDGWSITNPADPDNADLSDNAPSIVFQKKSDNSTLEYRFQMKTYAFPIADPTKITVEGATINGDAQNPYLYTIHFEVNSPTSVEMRFAEGALMEGATIDGLQDGILRLEFGSLTSRQIDVLANNKIHTYTFRLDMPAAVDEFLQKLLGVGNFIDKTAEYAFASKYDYIKVYNATELKNMPGATKGKGEDGNSTSEPVHWTNNSSLEVQEAAMRCLGDCKESDFTETVSGVNFTVVTVDKSKVSGRIEASSEDRGFMIDGSEGLITMSGNVVVREDQKFRNNLIAVNGTTVANHLSWAQTFRTAIAFDNAGAIHFVLAGLDKQNNSIRQLPFCEDKTDHNIVLSDQERDKYYYGTKYANYFLSSWAFNMKSVATAHMLVILNGESKGWRWGLLNDGNSAQPGGATAYNARARRTFIGETEDKIVFVTETGDGVLISQGGRVMQAAGCINATATSRHDGWMNVALEGSGRSTEYVPMIYINGENVSGGTGNTCPLCYKIVYDPK
;
A
#
# COMPACT_ATOMS: atom_id res chain seq x y z
N MET A 1 45.95 -33.42 -50.95
CA MET A 1 45.92 -33.10 -49.50
C MET A 1 46.73 -31.82 -49.33
N GLN A 2 46.18 -30.76 -48.70
CA GLN A 2 46.87 -29.59 -48.10
C GLN A 2 46.19 -28.20 -48.28
N ASP A 3 44.86 -28.10 -48.22
CA ASP A 3 44.22 -26.80 -47.85
C ASP A 3 43.46 -26.89 -46.52
N GLU A 4 43.00 -28.07 -46.09
CA GLU A 4 42.34 -28.26 -44.78
C GLU A 4 43.31 -28.20 -43.59
N GLU A 5 44.61 -28.49 -43.78
CA GLU A 5 45.59 -28.61 -42.67
C GLU A 5 46.00 -27.26 -42.02
N ARG A 6 45.51 -26.11 -42.49
CA ARG A 6 45.92 -24.78 -42.00
C ARG A 6 44.78 -23.88 -41.53
N THR A 7 43.60 -24.44 -41.31
CA THR A 7 42.51 -23.74 -40.63
C THR A 7 42.54 -24.03 -39.14
N ILE A 8 42.60 -22.99 -38.31
CA ILE A 8 42.64 -23.08 -36.85
C ILE A 8 41.33 -22.50 -36.29
N SER A 9 40.55 -23.31 -35.60
CA SER A 9 39.34 -22.84 -34.90
C SER A 9 39.69 -22.41 -33.48
N LEU A 10 39.40 -21.17 -33.14
CA LEU A 10 39.62 -20.61 -31.81
C LEU A 10 38.28 -20.21 -31.20
N THR A 11 38.03 -20.66 -29.97
CA THR A 11 36.81 -20.36 -29.23
C THR A 11 37.14 -19.52 -28.01
N PHE A 12 36.40 -18.43 -27.82
CA PHE A 12 36.58 -17.50 -26.72
C PHE A 12 35.29 -17.36 -25.94
N ASP A 13 35.40 -17.41 -24.62
CA ASP A 13 34.24 -17.24 -23.75
C ASP A 13 33.83 -15.76 -23.63
N TYR A 14 34.79 -14.82 -23.61
CA TYR A 14 34.53 -13.42 -23.25
C TYR A 14 35.07 -12.38 -24.26
N ALA A 15 35.56 -12.80 -25.43
CA ALA A 15 36.07 -11.86 -26.43
C ALA A 15 34.91 -11.15 -27.16
N GLU A 16 34.64 -9.89 -26.83
CA GLU A 16 33.51 -9.14 -27.38
C GLU A 16 33.68 -8.76 -28.86
N SER A 17 34.92 -8.55 -29.29
CA SER A 17 35.26 -8.14 -30.65
C SER A 17 36.62 -8.66 -31.06
N PHE A 18 36.81 -8.80 -32.38
CA PHE A 18 38.08 -9.16 -33.00
C PHE A 18 38.62 -8.07 -33.94
N LYS A 19 38.08 -6.84 -33.88
CA LYS A 19 38.47 -5.75 -34.79
C LYS A 19 39.84 -5.12 -34.50
N SER A 20 40.36 -5.29 -33.29
CA SER A 20 41.62 -4.70 -32.84
C SER A 20 42.32 -5.69 -31.92
N VAL A 21 43.10 -6.60 -32.53
CA VAL A 21 43.76 -7.71 -31.85
C VAL A 21 45.27 -7.52 -31.93
N LYS A 22 45.94 -7.63 -30.78
CA LYS A 22 47.39 -7.71 -30.73
C LYS A 22 47.87 -9.14 -30.92
N LEU A 23 48.58 -9.38 -32.02
CA LEU A 23 49.22 -10.64 -32.35
C LEU A 23 50.61 -10.71 -31.75
N VAL A 24 50.77 -11.52 -30.70
CA VAL A 24 52.08 -11.87 -30.15
C VAL A 24 52.47 -13.25 -30.69
N VAL A 25 53.40 -13.27 -31.64
CA VAL A 25 53.84 -14.50 -32.31
C VAL A 25 55.36 -14.65 -32.17
N GLU A 26 55.80 -15.79 -31.66
CA GLU A 26 57.21 -16.17 -31.67
C GLU A 26 57.56 -16.81 -33.01
N LEU A 27 58.54 -16.25 -33.72
CA LEU A 27 58.94 -16.68 -35.05
C LEU A 27 60.36 -17.24 -35.04
N ASN A 28 60.57 -18.31 -35.81
CA ASN A 28 61.91 -18.80 -36.10
C ASN A 28 62.72 -17.75 -36.88
N ASP A 29 64.05 -17.78 -36.71
CA ASP A 29 64.96 -16.86 -37.41
C ASP A 29 64.68 -16.82 -38.93
N GLY A 30 64.56 -15.60 -39.46
CA GLY A 30 64.32 -15.36 -40.88
C GLY A 30 62.86 -15.34 -41.31
N TRP A 31 61.89 -15.52 -40.41
CA TRP A 31 60.46 -15.36 -40.69
C TRP A 31 59.92 -13.99 -40.24
N SER A 32 58.88 -13.49 -40.93
CA SER A 32 58.15 -12.28 -40.57
C SER A 32 56.66 -12.39 -40.92
N ILE A 33 55.80 -11.64 -40.22
CA ILE A 33 54.37 -11.49 -40.56
C ILE A 33 54.25 -10.47 -41.70
N THR A 34 53.47 -10.79 -42.74
CA THR A 34 53.16 -9.89 -43.86
C THR A 34 51.68 -9.54 -43.94
N ASN A 35 50.80 -10.33 -43.31
CA ASN A 35 49.40 -10.02 -43.11
C ASN A 35 48.98 -10.53 -41.73
N PRO A 36 48.31 -9.73 -40.89
CA PRO A 36 47.94 -8.33 -41.08
C PRO A 36 49.17 -7.40 -41.14
N ALA A 37 49.01 -6.24 -41.80
CA ALA A 37 50.09 -5.26 -41.97
C ALA A 37 50.54 -4.61 -40.65
N ASP A 38 49.62 -4.50 -39.69
CA ASP A 38 49.88 -4.07 -38.32
C ASP A 38 49.49 -5.20 -37.35
N PRO A 39 50.46 -6.04 -36.94
CA PRO A 39 50.21 -7.13 -36.00
C PRO A 39 49.75 -6.65 -34.61
N ASP A 40 50.05 -5.41 -34.21
CA ASP A 40 49.63 -4.90 -32.89
C ASP A 40 48.17 -4.40 -32.88
N ASN A 41 47.55 -4.25 -34.06
CA ASN A 41 46.19 -3.75 -34.23
C ASN A 41 45.48 -4.46 -35.41
N ALA A 42 45.46 -5.79 -35.38
CA ALA A 42 44.87 -6.61 -36.42
C ALA A 42 43.33 -6.61 -36.37
N ASP A 43 42.68 -6.47 -37.52
CA ASP A 43 41.26 -6.81 -37.66
C ASP A 43 41.13 -8.28 -38.07
N LEU A 44 40.61 -9.08 -37.15
CA LEU A 44 40.33 -10.51 -37.30
C LEU A 44 38.81 -10.79 -37.24
N SER A 45 37.97 -9.78 -37.48
CA SER A 45 36.51 -9.92 -37.45
C SER A 45 35.88 -10.49 -38.72
N ASP A 46 36.67 -10.67 -39.78
CA ASP A 46 36.23 -11.31 -41.02
C ASP A 46 35.80 -12.77 -40.80
N ASN A 47 35.02 -13.33 -41.73
CA ASN A 47 34.53 -14.71 -41.63
C ASN A 47 35.64 -15.78 -41.70
N ALA A 48 36.85 -15.41 -42.11
CA ALA A 48 38.03 -16.28 -42.12
C ALA A 48 39.34 -15.45 -42.22
N PRO A 49 39.72 -14.68 -41.18
CA PRO A 49 40.95 -13.89 -41.22
C PRO A 49 42.15 -14.82 -41.39
N SER A 50 43.16 -14.35 -42.11
CA SER A 50 44.38 -15.11 -42.32
C SER A 50 45.63 -14.37 -41.86
N ILE A 51 46.53 -15.10 -41.22
CA ILE A 51 47.86 -14.61 -40.88
C ILE A 51 48.83 -15.22 -41.89
N VAL A 52 49.56 -14.36 -42.61
CA VAL A 52 50.53 -14.76 -43.61
C VAL A 52 51.93 -14.49 -43.09
N PHE A 53 52.74 -15.54 -43.07
CA PHE A 53 54.15 -15.47 -42.73
C PHE A 53 54.99 -15.58 -44.00
N GLN A 54 56.10 -14.85 -44.06
CA GLN A 54 57.04 -14.90 -45.17
C GLN A 54 58.45 -15.21 -44.67
N LYS A 55 59.14 -16.11 -45.38
CA LYS A 55 60.53 -16.47 -45.11
C LYS A 55 61.48 -15.61 -45.94
N LYS A 56 62.40 -14.90 -45.30
CA LYS A 56 63.33 -13.94 -45.93
C LYS A 56 64.30 -14.58 -46.93
N SER A 57 64.66 -15.86 -46.76
CA SER A 57 65.70 -16.51 -47.57
C SER A 57 65.25 -16.84 -49.00
N ASP A 58 63.96 -17.10 -49.20
CA ASP A 58 63.40 -17.62 -50.46
C ASP A 58 62.05 -16.99 -50.84
N ASN A 59 61.57 -16.02 -50.05
CA ASN A 59 60.27 -15.35 -50.20
C ASN A 59 59.05 -16.30 -50.16
N SER A 60 59.22 -17.55 -49.70
CA SER A 60 58.09 -18.47 -49.54
C SER A 60 57.12 -17.96 -48.46
N THR A 61 55.83 -18.24 -48.66
CA THR A 61 54.77 -17.82 -47.75
C THR A 61 54.07 -19.01 -47.09
N LEU A 62 53.58 -18.79 -45.88
CA LEU A 62 52.79 -19.72 -45.10
C LEU A 62 51.55 -18.99 -44.58
N GLU A 63 50.36 -19.41 -45.00
CA GLU A 63 49.09 -18.83 -44.58
C GLU A 63 48.39 -19.77 -43.60
N TYR A 64 47.93 -19.21 -42.48
CA TYR A 64 46.99 -19.85 -41.56
C TYR A 64 45.69 -19.07 -41.57
N ARG A 65 44.57 -19.79 -41.71
CA ARG A 65 43.23 -19.22 -41.63
C ARG A 65 42.65 -19.50 -40.25
N PHE A 66 41.95 -18.53 -39.70
CA PHE A 66 41.34 -18.67 -38.39
C PHE A 66 39.82 -18.65 -38.51
N GLN A 67 39.17 -19.51 -37.74
CA GLN A 67 37.74 -19.44 -37.48
C GLN A 67 37.55 -19.02 -36.05
N MET A 68 37.20 -17.75 -35.86
CA MET A 68 37.01 -17.15 -34.55
C MET A 68 35.55 -17.34 -34.13
N LYS A 69 35.33 -18.02 -33.00
CA LYS A 69 34.01 -18.12 -32.38
C LYS A 69 34.05 -17.47 -31.01
N THR A 70 33.12 -16.57 -30.74
CA THR A 70 32.95 -15.96 -29.42
C THR A 70 31.61 -16.33 -28.82
N TYR A 71 31.60 -16.54 -27.51
CA TYR A 71 30.42 -16.74 -26.68
C TYR A 71 30.19 -15.56 -25.72
N ALA A 72 30.87 -14.43 -25.94
CA ALA A 72 30.79 -13.25 -25.05
C ALA A 72 29.35 -12.81 -24.80
N PHE A 73 28.49 -12.86 -25.83
CA PHE A 73 27.09 -12.48 -25.74
C PHE A 73 26.16 -13.64 -26.15
N PRO A 74 25.78 -14.53 -25.21
CA PRO A 74 24.87 -15.62 -25.50
C PRO A 74 23.46 -15.19 -25.94
N ILE A 75 23.02 -13.98 -25.55
CA ILE A 75 21.87 -13.32 -26.20
C ILE A 75 22.38 -12.71 -27.50
N ALA A 76 22.10 -13.40 -28.61
CA ALA A 76 22.63 -13.06 -29.93
C ALA A 76 21.85 -11.93 -30.63
N ASP A 77 20.53 -11.88 -30.41
CA ASP A 77 19.67 -10.85 -31.01
C ASP A 77 18.66 -10.33 -29.96
N PRO A 78 19.00 -9.21 -29.29
CA PRO A 78 18.11 -8.55 -28.32
C PRO A 78 16.73 -8.17 -28.89
N THR A 79 16.62 -7.91 -30.20
CA THR A 79 15.38 -7.44 -30.83
C THR A 79 14.32 -8.54 -30.95
N LYS A 80 14.73 -9.79 -30.73
CA LYS A 80 13.88 -10.98 -30.72
C LYS A 80 13.36 -11.36 -29.33
N ILE A 81 13.62 -10.51 -28.34
CA ILE A 81 13.07 -10.64 -27.00
C ILE A 81 11.86 -9.70 -26.89
N THR A 82 10.71 -10.22 -26.48
CA THR A 82 9.52 -9.43 -26.21
C THR A 82 9.02 -9.63 -24.79
N VAL A 83 8.34 -8.62 -24.26
CA VAL A 83 7.69 -8.67 -22.94
C VAL A 83 6.24 -8.31 -23.15
N GLU A 84 5.32 -9.10 -22.60
CA GLU A 84 3.90 -8.81 -22.71
C GLU A 84 3.56 -7.52 -21.95
N GLY A 85 2.94 -6.55 -22.64
CA GLY A 85 2.54 -5.27 -22.05
C GLY A 85 3.69 -4.29 -21.76
N ALA A 86 4.92 -4.57 -22.23
CA ALA A 86 6.09 -3.72 -22.01
C ALA A 86 6.95 -3.59 -23.26
N THR A 87 7.81 -2.58 -23.27
CA THR A 87 8.96 -2.49 -24.18
C THR A 87 10.22 -2.96 -23.45
N ILE A 88 11.14 -3.60 -24.16
CA ILE A 88 12.43 -4.02 -23.62
C ILE A 88 13.55 -3.48 -24.50
N ASN A 89 14.56 -2.88 -23.88
CA ASN A 89 15.70 -2.30 -24.56
C ASN A 89 16.99 -2.80 -23.93
N GLY A 90 17.91 -3.29 -24.75
CA GLY A 90 19.29 -3.54 -24.32
C GLY A 90 20.05 -2.23 -24.17
N ASP A 91 20.92 -2.14 -23.17
CA ASP A 91 21.76 -0.98 -22.95
C ASP A 91 22.90 -0.93 -23.99
N ALA A 92 23.07 0.21 -24.66
CA ALA A 92 24.05 0.38 -25.72
C ALA A 92 25.51 0.38 -25.23
N GLN A 93 25.73 0.67 -23.94
CA GLN A 93 27.06 0.71 -23.30
C GLN A 93 27.33 -0.55 -22.47
N ASN A 94 26.28 -1.28 -22.07
CA ASN A 94 26.40 -2.54 -21.32
C ASN A 94 25.53 -3.64 -21.95
N PRO A 95 26.11 -4.54 -22.77
CA PRO A 95 25.37 -5.60 -23.45
C PRO A 95 24.75 -6.64 -22.50
N TYR A 96 25.12 -6.64 -21.21
CA TYR A 96 24.53 -7.51 -20.19
C TYR A 96 23.37 -6.85 -19.42
N LEU A 97 22.98 -5.62 -19.76
CA LEU A 97 21.91 -4.89 -19.10
C LEU A 97 20.73 -4.69 -20.05
N TYR A 98 19.55 -5.05 -19.57
CA TYR A 98 18.27 -4.86 -20.24
C TYR A 98 17.33 -4.07 -19.36
N THR A 99 16.59 -3.17 -19.98
CA THR A 99 15.63 -2.29 -19.31
C THR A 99 14.24 -2.54 -19.88
N ILE A 100 13.29 -2.86 -19.01
CA ILE A 100 11.90 -3.22 -19.33
C ILE A 100 11.01 -2.06 -18.88
N HIS A 101 10.36 -1.40 -19.82
CA HIS A 101 9.48 -0.27 -19.58
C HIS A 101 8.02 -0.65 -19.80
N PHE A 102 7.19 -0.49 -18.78
CA PHE A 102 5.74 -0.64 -18.89
C PHE A 102 5.06 0.73 -18.98
N GLU A 103 4.11 0.90 -19.90
CA GLU A 103 3.35 2.16 -20.03
C GLU A 103 2.42 2.42 -18.82
N VAL A 104 2.09 1.37 -18.07
CA VAL A 104 1.28 1.38 -16.83
C VAL A 104 1.93 0.44 -15.81
N ASN A 105 1.62 0.57 -14.51
CA ASN A 105 2.18 -0.20 -13.37
C ASN A 105 2.88 -1.53 -13.73
N SER A 106 4.16 -1.67 -13.35
CA SER A 106 4.90 -2.92 -13.59
C SER A 106 4.29 -4.09 -12.79
N PRO A 107 4.04 -5.25 -13.43
CA PRO A 107 3.60 -6.44 -12.73
C PRO A 107 4.73 -7.01 -11.86
N THR A 108 4.37 -7.71 -10.77
CA THR A 108 5.33 -8.39 -9.88
C THR A 108 5.97 -9.61 -10.54
N SER A 109 5.40 -10.07 -11.65
CA SER A 109 5.85 -11.17 -12.50
C SER A 109 5.87 -10.71 -13.94
N VAL A 110 6.98 -10.92 -14.64
CA VAL A 110 7.16 -10.54 -16.04
C VAL A 110 7.35 -11.79 -16.89
N GLU A 111 6.55 -11.93 -17.94
CA GLU A 111 6.72 -12.99 -18.93
C GLU A 111 7.53 -12.48 -20.13
N MET A 112 8.70 -13.09 -20.33
CA MET A 112 9.61 -12.76 -21.41
C MET A 112 9.58 -13.85 -22.48
N ARG A 113 9.44 -13.46 -23.74
CA ARG A 113 9.45 -14.39 -24.89
C ARG A 113 10.73 -14.20 -25.69
N PHE A 114 11.44 -15.30 -25.91
CA PHE A 114 12.65 -15.40 -26.72
C PHE A 114 12.29 -16.10 -28.03
N ALA A 115 12.24 -15.36 -29.14
CA ALA A 115 11.99 -15.95 -30.45
C ALA A 115 13.23 -16.68 -30.99
N GLU A 116 13.05 -17.46 -32.06
CA GLU A 116 14.14 -18.22 -32.70
C GLU A 116 15.29 -17.30 -33.13
N GLY A 117 16.50 -17.64 -32.66
CA GLY A 117 17.71 -16.85 -32.88
C GLY A 117 17.91 -15.67 -31.91
N ALA A 118 17.06 -15.50 -30.89
CA ALA A 118 17.34 -14.58 -29.78
C ALA A 118 18.56 -15.03 -28.96
N LEU A 119 18.70 -16.35 -28.77
CA LEU A 119 19.84 -16.98 -28.11
C LEU A 119 20.77 -17.61 -29.16
N MET A 120 22.07 -17.60 -28.85
CA MET A 120 23.07 -18.33 -29.61
C MET A 120 22.79 -19.84 -29.56
N GLU A 121 23.13 -20.55 -30.63
CA GLU A 121 22.98 -22.01 -30.69
C GLU A 121 23.74 -22.69 -29.52
N GLY A 122 23.01 -23.52 -28.76
CA GLY A 122 23.52 -24.21 -27.58
C GLY A 122 23.52 -23.40 -26.28
N ALA A 123 23.07 -22.13 -26.30
CA ALA A 123 22.85 -21.37 -25.08
C ALA A 123 21.55 -21.80 -24.38
N THR A 124 21.57 -21.84 -23.06
CA THR A 124 20.42 -22.25 -22.24
C THR A 124 20.21 -21.29 -21.08
N ILE A 125 18.96 -21.14 -20.65
CA ILE A 125 18.55 -20.34 -19.49
C ILE A 125 17.72 -21.27 -18.61
N ASP A 126 18.03 -21.30 -17.31
CA ASP A 126 17.23 -22.09 -16.37
C ASP A 126 15.80 -21.55 -16.29
N GLY A 127 14.81 -22.45 -16.30
CA GLY A 127 13.39 -22.09 -16.31
C GLY A 127 12.80 -21.60 -17.63
N LEU A 128 13.58 -21.48 -18.71
CA LEU A 128 13.05 -21.17 -20.04
C LEU A 128 12.36 -22.40 -20.64
N GLN A 129 11.05 -22.31 -20.91
CA GLN A 129 10.25 -23.38 -21.51
C GLN A 129 9.49 -22.85 -22.72
N ASP A 130 9.59 -23.53 -23.87
CA ASP A 130 8.94 -23.13 -25.13
C ASP A 130 9.21 -21.66 -25.53
N GLY A 131 10.42 -21.18 -25.26
CA GLY A 131 10.83 -19.79 -25.53
C GLY A 131 10.26 -18.77 -24.54
N ILE A 132 9.62 -19.21 -23.45
CA ILE A 132 9.02 -18.34 -22.43
C ILE A 132 9.79 -18.48 -21.12
N LEU A 133 10.23 -17.34 -20.58
CA LEU A 133 10.86 -17.24 -19.27
C LEU A 133 10.01 -16.32 -18.39
N ARG A 134 9.64 -16.80 -17.22
CA ARG A 134 8.91 -16.01 -16.23
C ARG A 134 9.86 -15.50 -15.15
N LEU A 135 9.97 -14.19 -15.01
CA LEU A 135 10.79 -13.53 -14.00
C LEU A 135 9.91 -12.92 -12.90
N GLU A 136 10.08 -13.42 -11.68
CA GLU A 136 9.38 -12.92 -10.50
C GLU A 136 10.18 -11.79 -9.85
N PHE A 137 9.79 -10.53 -10.08
CA PHE A 137 10.44 -9.36 -9.48
C PHE A 137 10.05 -9.17 -8.01
N GLY A 138 8.81 -9.48 -7.64
CA GLY A 138 8.31 -9.22 -6.29
C GLY A 138 8.40 -7.73 -5.96
N SER A 139 9.17 -7.39 -4.91
CA SER A 139 9.47 -6.00 -4.50
C SER A 139 10.75 -5.41 -5.10
N LEU A 140 11.50 -6.19 -5.90
CA LEU A 140 12.76 -5.74 -6.47
C LEU A 140 12.55 -5.06 -7.82
N THR A 141 13.41 -4.09 -8.17
CA THR A 141 13.38 -3.41 -9.47
C THR A 141 14.35 -4.00 -10.48
N SER A 142 15.12 -5.02 -10.10
CA SER A 142 16.10 -5.70 -10.95
C SER A 142 16.18 -7.19 -10.63
N ARG A 143 16.38 -8.00 -11.67
CA ARG A 143 16.65 -9.43 -11.57
C ARG A 143 17.85 -9.80 -12.42
N GLN A 144 18.57 -10.82 -11.97
CA GLN A 144 19.65 -11.42 -12.73
C GLN A 144 19.19 -12.76 -13.29
N ILE A 145 19.58 -13.05 -14.52
CA ILE A 145 19.43 -14.37 -15.12
C ILE A 145 20.80 -14.85 -15.57
N ASP A 146 21.04 -16.14 -15.40
CA ASP A 146 22.27 -16.78 -15.87
C ASP A 146 21.98 -17.47 -17.20
N VAL A 147 22.74 -17.08 -18.23
CA VAL A 147 22.72 -17.73 -19.53
C VAL A 147 23.97 -18.60 -19.64
N LEU A 148 23.78 -19.92 -19.75
CA LEU A 148 24.85 -20.89 -19.91
C LEU A 148 25.15 -21.06 -21.39
N ALA A 149 26.38 -20.75 -21.81
CA ALA A 149 26.88 -21.02 -23.16
C ALA A 149 28.33 -21.50 -23.08
N ASN A 150 28.69 -22.50 -23.90
CA ASN A 150 30.03 -23.11 -23.87
C ASN A 150 30.50 -23.55 -22.47
N ASN A 151 29.58 -24.07 -21.63
CA ASN A 151 29.82 -24.42 -20.22
C ASN A 151 30.29 -23.24 -19.33
N LYS A 152 30.01 -22.00 -19.73
CA LYS A 152 30.26 -20.78 -18.97
C LYS A 152 28.97 -20.02 -18.71
N ILE A 153 28.90 -19.44 -17.52
CA ILE A 153 27.77 -18.64 -17.08
C ILE A 153 28.02 -17.17 -17.45
N HIS A 154 27.04 -16.57 -18.11
CA HIS A 154 26.97 -15.15 -18.40
C HIS A 154 25.75 -14.58 -17.68
N THR A 155 25.98 -13.72 -16.70
CA THR A 155 24.91 -13.13 -15.89
C THR A 155 24.41 -11.84 -16.54
N TYR A 156 23.14 -11.83 -16.93
CA TYR A 156 22.45 -10.69 -17.48
C TYR A 156 21.54 -10.06 -16.43
N THR A 157 21.50 -8.73 -16.39
CA THR A 157 20.64 -7.96 -15.48
C THR A 157 19.46 -7.38 -16.25
N PHE A 158 18.25 -7.67 -15.77
CA PHE A 158 16.99 -7.12 -16.27
C PHE A 158 16.44 -6.16 -15.23
N ARG A 159 16.21 -4.90 -15.63
CA ARG A 159 15.74 -3.82 -14.76
C ARG A 159 14.38 -3.32 -15.23
N LEU A 160 13.49 -3.01 -14.30
CA LEU A 160 12.26 -2.29 -14.60
C LEU A 160 12.54 -0.79 -14.71
N ASP A 161 12.16 -0.19 -15.83
CA ASP A 161 12.14 1.26 -16.05
C ASP A 161 10.89 1.85 -15.39
N MET A 162 10.93 1.88 -14.06
CA MET A 162 9.91 2.56 -13.28
C MET A 162 10.24 4.06 -13.28
N PRO A 163 9.25 4.96 -13.51
CA PRO A 163 9.44 6.38 -13.25
C PRO A 163 10.00 6.54 -11.83
N ALA A 164 10.96 7.45 -11.67
CA ALA A 164 11.74 7.71 -10.45
C ALA A 164 11.06 7.19 -9.17
N ALA A 165 11.58 6.05 -8.67
CA ALA A 165 11.19 5.37 -7.43
C ALA A 165 9.72 5.58 -7.05
N VAL A 166 8.84 4.66 -7.48
CA VAL A 166 7.56 4.46 -6.78
C VAL A 166 7.88 4.44 -5.29
N ASP A 167 7.42 5.48 -4.57
CA ASP A 167 7.72 5.66 -3.15
C ASP A 167 7.40 4.35 -2.42
N GLU A 168 8.24 3.97 -1.47
CA GLU A 168 8.09 2.73 -0.68
C GLU A 168 6.66 2.62 -0.11
N PHE A 169 6.06 3.76 0.21
CA PHE A 169 4.67 3.84 0.62
C PHE A 169 3.69 3.37 -0.46
N LEU A 170 3.81 3.85 -1.70
CA LEU A 170 2.96 3.43 -2.81
C LEU A 170 3.17 1.94 -3.14
N GLN A 171 4.41 1.43 -3.06
CA GLN A 171 4.67 0.00 -3.22
C GLN A 171 3.87 -0.86 -2.23
N LYS A 172 3.79 -0.43 -0.97
CA LYS A 172 2.99 -1.14 0.04
C LYS A 172 1.50 -1.10 -0.28
N LEU A 173 0.99 0.05 -0.74
CA LEU A 173 -0.41 0.20 -1.14
C LEU A 173 -0.79 -0.65 -2.35
N LEU A 174 0.13 -0.79 -3.32
CA LEU A 174 -0.08 -1.64 -4.51
C LEU A 174 -0.33 -3.12 -4.16
N GLY A 175 0.13 -3.58 -2.99
CA GLY A 175 -0.16 -4.92 -2.48
C GLY A 175 -1.62 -5.17 -2.11
N VAL A 176 -2.42 -4.10 -1.97
CA VAL A 176 -3.82 -4.16 -1.52
C VAL A 176 -4.79 -3.40 -2.43
N GLY A 177 -4.34 -2.84 -3.55
CA GLY A 177 -5.22 -2.14 -4.47
C GLY A 177 -4.49 -1.53 -5.65
N ASN A 178 -5.25 -0.99 -6.60
CA ASN A 178 -4.72 -0.34 -7.79
C ASN A 178 -4.33 1.12 -7.55
N PHE A 179 -3.63 1.41 -6.46
CA PHE A 179 -3.30 2.77 -6.07
C PHE A 179 -2.44 3.49 -7.09
N ILE A 180 -2.72 4.77 -7.31
CA ILE A 180 -2.00 5.68 -8.21
C ILE A 180 -1.64 6.94 -7.43
N ASP A 181 -0.39 7.42 -7.55
CA ASP A 181 0.01 8.73 -7.04
C ASP A 181 -0.67 9.85 -7.85
N LYS A 182 -1.51 10.63 -7.16
CA LYS A 182 -2.27 11.75 -7.69
C LYS A 182 -1.75 13.10 -7.19
N THR A 183 -0.67 13.12 -6.42
CA THR A 183 -0.14 14.32 -5.77
C THR A 183 0.08 15.45 -6.76
N ALA A 184 0.68 15.16 -7.92
CA ALA A 184 1.00 16.17 -8.93
C ALA A 184 -0.21 16.85 -9.58
N GLU A 185 -1.42 16.32 -9.38
CA GLU A 185 -2.66 16.92 -9.90
C GLU A 185 -3.14 18.12 -9.04
N TYR A 186 -2.60 18.26 -7.82
CA TYR A 186 -3.04 19.27 -6.87
C TYR A 186 -2.09 20.47 -6.79
N ALA A 187 -2.63 21.66 -6.63
CA ALA A 187 -1.84 22.90 -6.61
C ALA A 187 -0.90 22.98 -5.39
N PHE A 188 -1.28 22.35 -4.28
CA PHE A 188 -0.48 22.33 -3.05
C PHE A 188 0.84 21.54 -3.19
N ALA A 189 0.94 20.62 -4.16
CA ALA A 189 2.08 19.71 -4.30
C ALA A 189 3.42 20.45 -4.50
N SER A 190 3.38 21.61 -5.13
CA SER A 190 4.56 22.48 -5.31
C SER A 190 5.04 23.16 -4.02
N LYS A 191 4.17 23.22 -3.00
CA LYS A 191 4.44 23.91 -1.73
C LYS A 191 4.78 22.95 -0.60
N TYR A 192 4.20 21.76 -0.64
CA TYR A 192 4.30 20.76 0.43
C TYR A 192 4.71 19.41 -0.16
N ASP A 193 6.02 19.24 -0.38
CA ASP A 193 6.63 18.02 -0.90
C ASP A 193 6.49 16.81 0.05
N TYR A 194 6.26 17.09 1.32
CA TYR A 194 6.02 16.14 2.41
C TYR A 194 4.56 15.68 2.53
N ILE A 195 3.67 16.07 1.60
CA ILE A 195 2.29 15.58 1.50
C ILE A 195 2.14 14.78 0.20
N LYS A 196 1.58 13.57 0.29
CA LYS A 196 1.26 12.73 -0.87
C LYS A 196 -0.20 12.32 -0.88
N VAL A 197 -0.75 12.12 -2.07
CA VAL A 197 -2.13 11.68 -2.31
C VAL A 197 -2.12 10.50 -3.26
N TYR A 198 -2.78 9.42 -2.85
CA TYR A 198 -2.92 8.20 -3.63
C TYR A 198 -4.40 7.84 -3.78
N ASN A 199 -4.80 7.41 -4.96
CA ASN A 199 -6.19 7.02 -5.23
C ASN A 199 -6.27 5.59 -5.77
N ALA A 200 -7.30 4.86 -5.34
CA ALA A 200 -7.64 3.54 -5.87
C ALA A 200 -9.14 3.45 -6.19
N THR A 201 -9.45 2.73 -7.27
CA THR A 201 -10.84 2.39 -7.67
C THR A 201 -11.18 0.92 -7.43
N GLU A 202 -10.16 0.14 -7.06
CA GLU A 202 -10.26 -1.27 -6.75
C GLU A 202 -9.28 -1.64 -5.65
N LEU A 203 -9.75 -2.41 -4.67
CA LEU A 203 -8.93 -3.05 -3.66
C LEU A 203 -8.82 -4.54 -3.95
N LYS A 204 -7.64 -5.11 -3.69
CA LYS A 204 -7.32 -6.53 -3.92
C LYS A 204 -6.86 -7.18 -2.63
N ASN A 205 -6.99 -8.49 -2.53
CA ASN A 205 -6.60 -9.24 -1.33
C ASN A 205 -7.29 -8.69 -0.07
N MET A 206 -8.58 -8.40 -0.21
CA MET A 206 -9.39 -7.84 0.86
C MET A 206 -10.01 -8.96 1.70
N PRO A 207 -10.16 -8.76 3.03
CA PRO A 207 -11.00 -9.62 3.82
C PRO A 207 -12.41 -9.61 3.25
N GLY A 208 -12.93 -10.81 3.00
CA GLY A 208 -14.29 -10.95 2.55
C GLY A 208 -15.30 -10.58 3.62
N ALA A 209 -16.51 -10.20 3.20
CA ALA A 209 -17.62 -10.13 4.12
C ALA A 209 -17.88 -11.56 4.61
N THR A 210 -17.62 -11.85 5.88
CA THR A 210 -18.05 -13.10 6.50
C THR A 210 -19.55 -13.20 6.27
N LYS A 211 -19.97 -14.22 5.50
CA LYS A 211 -21.38 -14.57 5.28
C LYS A 211 -21.96 -14.96 6.63
N GLY A 212 -22.36 -13.97 7.41
CA GLY A 212 -22.98 -14.17 8.70
C GLY A 212 -24.24 -15.00 8.46
N LYS A 213 -24.33 -16.13 9.15
CA LYS A 213 -25.62 -16.77 9.39
C LYS A 213 -26.46 -15.72 10.10
N GLY A 214 -27.61 -15.34 9.55
CA GLY A 214 -28.57 -14.48 10.27
C GLY A 214 -28.96 -15.08 11.63
N GLU A 215 -29.82 -14.39 12.39
CA GLU A 215 -30.33 -14.84 13.70
C GLU A 215 -30.84 -16.30 13.71
N ASP A 216 -31.18 -16.88 12.54
CA ASP A 216 -31.66 -18.23 12.34
C ASP A 216 -30.59 -19.30 12.03
N GLY A 217 -29.31 -18.93 11.99
CA GLY A 217 -28.23 -19.87 11.70
C GLY A 217 -28.11 -20.28 10.22
N ASN A 218 -28.91 -19.71 9.31
CA ASN A 218 -29.02 -20.20 7.92
C ASN A 218 -29.12 -19.12 6.82
N SER A 219 -29.32 -17.84 7.14
CA SER A 219 -29.34 -16.81 6.08
C SER A 219 -27.95 -16.54 5.47
N THR A 220 -27.91 -16.33 4.15
CA THR A 220 -26.68 -16.15 3.33
C THR A 220 -26.52 -14.73 2.77
N SER A 221 -27.36 -13.78 3.19
CA SER A 221 -27.31 -12.38 2.76
C SER A 221 -26.33 -11.56 3.60
N GLU A 222 -25.77 -10.48 3.04
CA GLU A 222 -25.06 -9.46 3.84
C GLU A 222 -25.95 -9.04 5.03
N PRO A 223 -25.41 -8.87 6.24
CA PRO A 223 -26.21 -8.62 7.44
C PRO A 223 -26.95 -7.28 7.33
N VAL A 224 -28.19 -7.33 6.86
CA VAL A 224 -29.12 -6.19 6.84
C VAL A 224 -29.62 -5.99 8.27
N HIS A 225 -29.26 -4.84 8.87
CA HIS A 225 -29.90 -4.24 10.05
C HIS A 225 -30.33 -5.21 11.18
N TRP A 226 -29.47 -5.41 12.17
CA TRP A 226 -29.83 -6.20 13.35
C TRP A 226 -30.51 -5.29 14.38
N THR A 227 -31.80 -5.02 14.19
CA THR A 227 -32.59 -4.09 15.02
C THR A 227 -33.02 -4.69 16.37
N ASN A 228 -32.73 -5.96 16.66
CA ASN A 228 -33.22 -6.66 17.86
C ASN A 228 -32.10 -7.15 18.78
N ASN A 229 -31.16 -6.27 19.16
CA ASN A 229 -30.19 -6.57 20.22
C ASN A 229 -30.83 -6.51 21.61
N SER A 230 -31.59 -7.55 21.95
CA SER A 230 -32.27 -7.69 23.25
C SER A 230 -31.34 -8.10 24.39
N SER A 231 -30.20 -8.72 24.05
CA SER A 231 -29.13 -9.06 25.00
C SER A 231 -27.77 -8.80 24.38
N LEU A 232 -26.77 -8.86 25.23
CA LEU A 232 -25.41 -8.45 24.96
C LEU A 232 -24.59 -9.67 24.45
N GLU A 233 -25.08 -10.89 24.73
CA GLU A 233 -24.76 -12.16 24.04
C GLU A 233 -25.09 -12.12 22.53
N VAL A 234 -26.27 -11.59 22.16
CA VAL A 234 -26.67 -11.42 20.74
C VAL A 234 -25.70 -10.48 20.03
N GLN A 235 -25.22 -9.43 20.72
CA GLN A 235 -24.21 -8.51 20.18
C GLN A 235 -22.87 -9.19 19.96
N GLU A 236 -22.44 -10.09 20.86
CA GLU A 236 -21.22 -10.87 20.68
C GLU A 236 -21.35 -11.82 19.48
N ALA A 237 -22.49 -12.50 19.32
CA ALA A 237 -22.76 -13.34 18.15
C ALA A 237 -22.76 -12.52 16.85
N ALA A 238 -23.31 -11.30 16.87
CA ALA A 238 -23.30 -10.37 15.74
C ALA A 238 -21.90 -9.96 15.33
N MET A 239 -21.10 -9.59 16.33
CA MET A 239 -19.74 -9.15 16.09
C MET A 239 -18.83 -10.33 15.74
N ARG A 240 -19.10 -11.58 16.18
CA ARG A 240 -18.38 -12.78 15.69
C ARG A 240 -18.49 -12.96 14.17
N CYS A 241 -19.60 -12.52 13.57
CA CYS A 241 -19.74 -12.50 12.12
C CYS A 241 -18.89 -11.43 11.42
N LEU A 242 -18.12 -10.59 12.12
CA LEU A 242 -17.04 -9.80 11.52
C LEU A 242 -15.78 -10.66 11.28
N GLY A 243 -15.64 -11.79 12.01
CA GLY A 243 -14.43 -12.59 12.04
C GLY A 243 -13.22 -11.84 12.61
N ASP A 244 -12.18 -12.58 13.02
CA ASP A 244 -10.88 -11.98 13.37
C ASP A 244 -10.06 -11.60 12.11
N CYS A 245 -10.67 -11.67 10.91
CA CYS A 245 -10.08 -11.43 9.59
C CYS A 245 -8.63 -11.93 9.50
N LYS A 246 -8.45 -13.26 9.41
CA LYS A 246 -7.11 -13.84 9.26
C LYS A 246 -6.62 -13.64 7.83
N GLU A 247 -5.30 -13.61 7.64
CA GLU A 247 -4.70 -13.41 6.31
C GLU A 247 -5.17 -14.44 5.27
N SER A 248 -5.50 -15.66 5.70
CA SER A 248 -6.11 -16.70 4.85
C SER A 248 -7.46 -16.31 4.25
N ASP A 249 -8.15 -15.34 4.84
CA ASP A 249 -9.50 -14.90 4.44
C ASP A 249 -9.45 -13.78 3.38
N PHE A 250 -8.24 -13.33 2.99
CA PHE A 250 -8.01 -12.16 2.15
C PHE A 250 -8.00 -12.51 0.66
N THR A 251 -9.15 -12.90 0.13
CA THR A 251 -9.29 -13.40 -1.26
C THR A 251 -10.22 -12.57 -2.13
N GLU A 252 -10.85 -11.51 -1.59
CA GLU A 252 -11.81 -10.70 -2.34
C GLU A 252 -11.14 -9.53 -3.07
N THR A 253 -11.65 -9.27 -4.28
CA THR A 253 -11.47 -8.01 -4.98
C THR A 253 -12.71 -7.14 -4.74
N VAL A 254 -12.50 -5.91 -4.30
CA VAL A 254 -13.54 -4.94 -4.05
C VAL A 254 -13.43 -3.82 -5.08
N SER A 255 -14.31 -3.85 -6.07
CA SER A 255 -14.41 -2.85 -7.13
C SER A 255 -15.48 -1.78 -6.79
N GLY A 256 -15.51 -0.67 -7.52
CA GLY A 256 -16.50 0.40 -7.32
C GLY A 256 -16.21 1.32 -6.13
N VAL A 257 -15.01 1.21 -5.54
CA VAL A 257 -14.58 2.10 -4.47
C VAL A 257 -14.06 3.42 -5.04
N ASN A 258 -14.08 4.45 -4.22
CA ASN A 258 -13.28 5.65 -4.46
C ASN A 258 -12.43 5.91 -3.22
N PHE A 259 -11.28 5.25 -3.15
CA PHE A 259 -10.39 5.27 -2.00
C PHE A 259 -9.34 6.36 -2.21
N THR A 260 -9.19 7.27 -1.25
CA THR A 260 -8.11 8.26 -1.22
C THR A 260 -7.28 8.05 0.04
N VAL A 261 -5.98 7.93 -0.12
CA VAL A 261 -4.99 7.85 0.96
C VAL A 261 -4.11 9.09 0.90
N VAL A 262 -4.05 9.84 1.98
CA VAL A 262 -3.18 11.01 2.12
C VAL A 262 -2.14 10.71 3.18
N THR A 263 -0.87 10.98 2.87
CA THR A 263 0.21 10.90 3.85
C THR A 263 0.82 12.27 4.08
N VAL A 264 1.28 12.51 5.32
CA VAL A 264 2.01 13.72 5.69
C VAL A 264 3.12 13.37 6.67
N ASP A 265 4.30 13.97 6.49
CA ASP A 265 5.39 13.88 7.47
C ASP A 265 4.95 14.47 8.83
N LYS A 266 4.92 13.62 9.85
CA LYS A 266 4.48 13.95 11.21
C LYS A 266 5.36 15.04 11.86
N SER A 267 6.62 15.15 11.44
CA SER A 267 7.55 16.17 11.93
C SER A 267 7.20 17.59 11.44
N LYS A 268 6.44 17.71 10.34
CA LYS A 268 6.11 18.98 9.68
C LYS A 268 4.77 19.57 10.07
N VAL A 269 3.94 18.81 10.80
CA VAL A 269 2.58 19.23 11.13
C VAL A 269 2.22 19.00 12.59
N SER A 270 1.29 19.81 13.09
CA SER A 270 0.69 19.66 14.43
C SER A 270 -0.83 19.61 14.32
N GLY A 271 -1.45 18.63 14.97
CA GLY A 271 -2.88 18.38 14.88
C GLY A 271 -3.69 18.96 16.04
N ARG A 272 -4.99 19.13 15.81
CA ARG A 272 -6.00 19.50 16.80
C ARG A 272 -7.39 18.99 16.39
N ILE A 273 -8.30 18.97 17.34
CA ILE A 273 -9.74 18.80 17.09
C ILE A 273 -10.43 20.14 17.16
N GLU A 274 -11.27 20.42 16.16
CA GLU A 274 -12.21 21.53 16.18
C GLU A 274 -13.64 21.01 16.21
N ALA A 275 -14.46 21.55 17.11
CA ALA A 275 -15.86 21.17 17.28
C ALA A 275 -16.68 22.36 17.78
N SER A 276 -17.94 22.45 17.35
CA SER A 276 -18.87 23.46 17.86
C SER A 276 -19.49 22.96 19.15
N SER A 277 -20.00 23.90 19.96
CA SER A 277 -21.00 23.56 20.99
C SER A 277 -22.15 22.77 20.35
N GLU A 278 -22.72 21.82 21.09
CA GLU A 278 -23.62 20.72 20.67
C GLU A 278 -24.72 21.04 19.63
N ASP A 279 -25.08 22.30 19.40
CA ASP A 279 -26.24 22.70 18.59
C ASP A 279 -25.94 23.38 17.25
N ARG A 280 -24.67 23.68 16.92
CA ARG A 280 -24.37 24.53 15.74
C ARG A 280 -23.73 23.84 14.55
N GLY A 281 -23.09 22.68 14.71
CA GLY A 281 -22.33 22.04 13.64
C GLY A 281 -21.27 22.95 13.01
N PHE A 282 -20.50 22.47 12.06
CA PHE A 282 -19.59 23.33 11.29
C PHE A 282 -19.38 22.79 9.88
N MET A 283 -19.34 23.72 8.93
CA MET A 283 -18.97 23.48 7.53
C MET A 283 -17.51 23.11 7.40
N ILE A 284 -17.18 22.04 6.67
CA ILE A 284 -15.81 21.71 6.28
C ILE A 284 -15.58 22.24 4.87
N ASP A 285 -14.72 23.24 4.74
CA ASP A 285 -14.39 23.88 3.46
C ASP A 285 -12.88 24.02 3.21
N GLY A 286 -12.04 23.49 4.12
CA GLY A 286 -10.59 23.51 4.00
C GLY A 286 -9.94 24.83 4.40
N SER A 287 -10.71 25.81 4.89
CA SER A 287 -10.17 27.08 5.40
C SER A 287 -9.54 26.98 6.79
N GLU A 288 -9.67 25.83 7.45
CA GLU A 288 -9.36 25.67 8.88
C GLU A 288 -7.88 25.35 9.15
N GLY A 289 -7.17 24.77 8.19
CA GLY A 289 -5.78 24.38 8.36
C GLY A 289 -5.15 23.84 7.08
N LEU A 290 -3.92 23.33 7.19
CA LEU A 290 -3.21 22.71 6.07
C LEU A 290 -3.89 21.42 5.63
N ILE A 291 -4.33 20.58 6.57
CA ILE A 291 -5.15 19.40 6.27
C ILE A 291 -6.39 19.46 7.16
N THR A 292 -7.58 19.32 6.56
CA THR A 292 -8.84 19.19 7.28
C THR A 292 -9.53 17.89 6.85
N MET A 293 -9.78 16.99 7.81
CA MET A 293 -10.56 15.78 7.59
C MET A 293 -11.86 15.81 8.41
N SER A 294 -12.94 15.30 7.80
CA SER A 294 -14.21 15.13 8.50
C SER A 294 -14.16 13.99 9.54
N GLY A 295 -14.56 14.33 10.77
CA GLY A 295 -14.71 13.39 11.88
C GLY A 295 -16.12 12.81 11.96
N ASN A 296 -16.54 12.37 13.15
CA ASN A 296 -17.85 11.76 13.34
C ASN A 296 -18.97 12.80 13.54
N VAL A 297 -20.21 12.40 13.22
CA VAL A 297 -21.39 13.27 13.24
C VAL A 297 -21.88 13.55 14.66
N VAL A 298 -22.03 14.82 15.04
CA VAL A 298 -22.54 15.34 16.33
C VAL A 298 -24.03 15.67 16.18
N VAL A 299 -24.92 14.68 16.23
CA VAL A 299 -26.35 14.91 15.92
C VAL A 299 -27.07 15.78 16.98
N ARG A 300 -28.07 16.57 16.54
CA ARG A 300 -28.97 17.43 17.33
C ARG A 300 -29.80 16.70 18.41
N GLU A 301 -30.26 17.47 19.39
CA GLU A 301 -31.10 17.05 20.52
C GLU A 301 -32.46 16.43 20.13
N ASP A 302 -33.07 16.91 19.05
CA ASP A 302 -34.41 16.50 18.58
C ASP A 302 -34.41 15.11 17.92
N GLN A 303 -33.28 14.71 17.34
CA GLN A 303 -33.13 13.45 16.61
C GLN A 303 -32.73 12.27 17.51
N LYS A 304 -32.43 12.46 18.81
CA LYS A 304 -32.01 11.40 19.76
C LYS A 304 -30.72 10.62 19.38
N PHE A 305 -29.95 11.04 18.38
CA PHE A 305 -28.77 10.33 17.87
C PHE A 305 -27.41 10.99 18.24
N ARG A 306 -27.27 11.60 19.42
CA ARG A 306 -26.00 12.19 19.87
C ARG A 306 -24.94 11.10 20.12
N ASN A 307 -23.85 11.09 19.35
CA ASN A 307 -22.90 9.96 19.27
C ASN A 307 -21.44 10.27 19.60
N ASN A 308 -21.13 11.40 20.24
CA ASN A 308 -19.73 11.76 20.51
C ASN A 308 -19.47 12.32 21.91
N LEU A 309 -18.33 11.91 22.47
CA LEU A 309 -17.67 12.67 23.54
C LEU A 309 -16.57 13.50 22.89
N ILE A 310 -16.61 14.81 23.12
CA ILE A 310 -15.62 15.74 22.59
C ILE A 310 -15.22 16.71 23.70
N ALA A 311 -13.92 16.87 23.91
CA ALA A 311 -13.36 17.93 24.72
C ALA A 311 -12.29 18.69 23.94
N VAL A 312 -12.28 20.02 24.09
CA VAL A 312 -11.30 20.90 23.47
C VAL A 312 -10.80 21.87 24.53
N ASN A 313 -9.47 21.97 24.67
CA ASN A 313 -8.79 22.78 25.69
C ASN A 313 -9.32 22.51 27.11
N GLY A 314 -9.49 21.23 27.45
CA GLY A 314 -10.01 20.78 28.76
C GLY A 314 -11.51 21.05 29.00
N THR A 315 -12.23 21.62 28.03
CA THR A 315 -13.67 21.88 28.12
C THR A 315 -14.43 20.82 27.34
N THR A 316 -15.35 20.12 28.01
CA THR A 316 -16.28 19.19 27.35
C THR A 316 -17.25 19.98 26.46
N VAL A 317 -17.18 19.78 25.16
CA VAL A 317 -18.03 20.44 24.16
C VAL A 317 -19.16 19.53 23.67
N ALA A 318 -18.98 18.22 23.76
CA ALA A 318 -20.02 17.22 23.56
C ALA A 318 -19.87 16.09 24.60
N ASN A 319 -20.95 15.71 25.26
CA ASN A 319 -20.90 14.76 26.38
C ASN A 319 -21.83 13.56 26.23
N HIS A 320 -22.33 13.29 25.02
CA HIS A 320 -23.37 12.30 24.84
C HIS A 320 -23.00 11.26 23.79
N LEU A 321 -22.95 10.00 24.23
CA LEU A 321 -22.99 8.82 23.37
C LEU A 321 -24.39 8.19 23.49
N SER A 322 -25.03 7.88 22.36
CA SER A 322 -26.37 7.31 22.37
C SER A 322 -26.36 5.86 22.83
N TRP A 323 -27.57 5.33 23.11
CA TRP A 323 -27.79 3.94 23.49
C TRP A 323 -27.02 3.45 24.73
N ALA A 324 -26.84 4.33 25.73
CA ALA A 324 -26.19 4.02 27.02
C ALA A 324 -24.68 3.74 26.96
N GLN A 325 -24.01 4.06 25.85
CA GLN A 325 -22.55 4.07 25.80
C GLN A 325 -21.99 5.14 26.75
N THR A 326 -20.85 4.84 27.34
CA THR A 326 -20.18 5.73 28.30
C THR A 326 -18.70 5.90 28.06
N PHE A 327 -18.12 5.07 27.18
CA PHE A 327 -16.75 5.15 26.73
C PHE A 327 -16.63 4.57 25.31
N ARG A 328 -15.56 4.96 24.60
CA ARG A 328 -15.31 4.59 23.21
C ARG A 328 -13.85 4.81 22.82
N THR A 329 -13.40 4.16 21.76
CA THR A 329 -12.16 4.55 21.10
C THR A 329 -12.22 6.05 20.77
N ALA A 330 -11.10 6.74 20.94
CA ALA A 330 -11.00 8.16 20.70
C ALA A 330 -9.64 8.54 20.13
N ILE A 331 -9.63 9.66 19.44
CA ILE A 331 -8.43 10.35 19.00
C ILE A 331 -8.23 11.53 19.92
N ALA A 332 -7.03 11.65 20.46
CA ALA A 332 -6.64 12.77 21.29
C ALA A 332 -5.40 13.46 20.70
N PHE A 333 -5.26 14.74 20.99
CA PHE A 333 -4.08 15.52 20.70
C PHE A 333 -3.52 16.07 22.00
N ASP A 334 -2.19 16.06 22.12
CA ASP A 334 -1.51 16.73 23.21
C ASP A 334 -1.24 18.22 22.91
N ASN A 335 -0.61 18.92 23.86
CA ASN A 335 -0.27 20.34 23.69
C ASN A 335 0.70 20.62 22.53
N ALA A 336 1.52 19.64 22.12
CA ALA A 336 2.41 19.76 20.97
C ALA A 336 1.72 19.41 19.64
N GLY A 337 0.46 18.98 19.69
CA GLY A 337 -0.32 18.55 18.53
C GLY A 337 0.07 17.17 18.02
N ALA A 338 0.70 16.32 18.84
CA ALA A 338 0.88 14.91 18.50
C ALA A 338 -0.43 14.15 18.72
N ILE A 339 -0.74 13.25 17.79
CA ILE A 339 -1.92 12.39 17.86
C ILE A 339 -1.69 11.24 18.84
N HIS A 340 -2.75 10.84 19.54
CA HIS A 340 -2.78 9.71 20.46
C HIS A 340 -4.08 8.92 20.24
N PHE A 341 -3.99 7.60 20.16
CA PHE A 341 -5.13 6.70 20.04
C PHE A 341 -5.42 6.09 21.40
N VAL A 342 -6.62 6.33 21.93
CA VAL A 342 -6.96 6.06 23.33
C VAL A 342 -8.36 5.50 23.50
N LEU A 343 -8.65 5.02 24.70
CA LEU A 343 -10.02 4.81 25.17
C LEU A 343 -10.42 6.00 26.04
N ALA A 344 -11.56 6.63 25.73
CA ALA A 344 -12.07 7.78 26.47
C ALA A 344 -13.51 7.57 26.90
N GLY A 345 -13.86 8.04 28.09
CA GLY A 345 -15.22 7.95 28.64
C GLY A 345 -15.64 9.18 29.42
N LEU A 346 -16.95 9.30 29.61
CA LEU A 346 -17.56 10.43 30.32
C LEU A 346 -17.61 10.14 31.82
N ASP A 347 -16.93 10.94 32.62
CA ASP A 347 -17.13 10.97 34.06
C ASP A 347 -18.39 11.79 34.39
N LYS A 348 -19.48 11.08 34.68
CA LYS A 348 -20.78 11.70 34.97
C LYS A 348 -20.80 12.54 36.25
N GLN A 349 -19.83 12.38 37.15
CA GLN A 349 -19.81 13.13 38.42
C GLN A 349 -19.47 14.60 38.20
N ASN A 350 -18.61 14.89 37.22
CA ASN A 350 -18.10 16.24 36.94
C ASN A 350 -18.20 16.63 35.46
N ASN A 351 -18.86 15.82 34.64
CA ASN A 351 -19.05 16.02 33.20
C ASN A 351 -17.73 16.14 32.42
N SER A 352 -16.65 15.53 32.91
CA SER A 352 -15.34 15.54 32.25
C SER A 352 -15.13 14.31 31.39
N ILE A 353 -14.34 14.43 30.32
CA ILE A 353 -13.90 13.29 29.53
C ILE A 353 -12.55 12.82 30.09
N ARG A 354 -12.46 11.52 30.42
CA ARG A 354 -11.30 10.91 31.05
C ARG A 354 -10.82 9.70 30.26
N GLN A 355 -9.52 9.45 30.34
CA GLN A 355 -8.90 8.29 29.72
C GLN A 355 -9.16 7.02 30.52
N LEU A 356 -9.39 5.92 29.80
CA LEU A 356 -9.39 4.56 30.32
C LEU A 356 -8.18 3.80 29.74
N PRO A 357 -7.65 2.77 30.44
CA PRO A 357 -6.80 1.79 29.80
C PRO A 357 -7.60 1.02 28.74
N PHE A 358 -6.93 0.46 27.73
CA PHE A 358 -7.62 -0.46 26.83
C PHE A 358 -7.99 -1.74 27.57
N CYS A 359 -9.17 -2.25 27.24
CA CYS A 359 -9.68 -3.49 27.75
C CYS A 359 -9.11 -4.64 26.89
N GLU A 360 -8.22 -5.42 27.48
CA GLU A 360 -7.58 -6.58 26.84
C GLU A 360 -8.49 -7.81 26.88
N ASP A 361 -8.55 -8.55 25.77
CA ASP A 361 -9.22 -9.86 25.76
C ASP A 361 -8.38 -10.89 26.53
N LYS A 362 -9.00 -11.56 27.51
CA LYS A 362 -8.36 -12.61 28.32
C LYS A 362 -9.04 -13.97 28.16
N THR A 363 -9.83 -14.16 27.10
CA THR A 363 -10.67 -15.36 26.92
C THR A 363 -10.36 -16.11 25.63
N ASP A 364 -10.77 -17.38 25.58
CA ASP A 364 -10.68 -18.21 24.38
C ASP A 364 -11.67 -17.73 23.31
N HIS A 365 -11.18 -17.56 22.07
CA HIS A 365 -11.88 -16.96 20.93
C HIS A 365 -13.10 -17.78 20.44
N ASN A 366 -13.25 -19.02 20.89
CA ASN A 366 -14.23 -19.96 20.32
C ASN A 366 -15.61 -20.00 21.00
N ILE A 367 -15.83 -19.26 22.09
CA ILE A 367 -17.05 -19.40 22.92
C ILE A 367 -17.76 -18.07 23.12
N VAL A 368 -19.04 -17.96 22.70
CA VAL A 368 -19.91 -16.81 23.03
C VAL A 368 -20.05 -16.72 24.56
N LEU A 369 -19.69 -15.59 25.15
CA LEU A 369 -19.75 -15.41 26.59
C LEU A 369 -21.17 -15.02 27.01
N SER A 370 -21.64 -15.59 28.13
CA SER A 370 -22.86 -15.09 28.75
C SER A 370 -22.67 -13.67 29.29
N ASP A 371 -23.76 -12.93 29.52
CA ASP A 371 -23.68 -11.58 30.08
C ASP A 371 -22.88 -11.52 31.41
N GLN A 372 -23.02 -12.54 32.26
CA GLN A 372 -22.27 -12.65 33.52
C GLN A 372 -20.78 -12.96 33.34
N GLU A 373 -20.42 -13.83 32.39
CA GLU A 373 -19.01 -14.14 32.11
C GLU A 373 -18.32 -12.96 31.42
N ARG A 374 -19.04 -12.28 30.52
CA ARG A 374 -18.53 -11.11 29.81
C ARG A 374 -18.21 -9.95 30.76
N ASP A 375 -19.03 -9.68 31.76
CA ASP A 375 -18.79 -8.61 32.75
C ASP A 375 -17.50 -8.77 33.58
N LYS A 376 -16.82 -9.93 33.51
CA LYS A 376 -15.48 -10.13 34.06
C LYS A 376 -14.36 -9.55 33.18
N TYR A 377 -14.62 -9.46 31.87
CA TYR A 377 -13.66 -9.05 30.86
C TYR A 377 -13.98 -7.69 30.26
N TYR A 378 -15.16 -7.13 30.53
CA TYR A 378 -15.64 -5.88 29.94
C TYR A 378 -15.84 -4.85 31.03
N TYR A 379 -15.54 -3.59 30.73
CA TYR A 379 -15.81 -2.50 31.66
C TYR A 379 -17.30 -2.33 31.95
N GLY A 380 -18.16 -2.54 30.95
CA GLY A 380 -19.62 -2.49 31.10
C GLY A 380 -20.09 -1.22 31.81
N THR A 381 -21.03 -1.37 32.75
CA THR A 381 -21.52 -0.26 33.59
C THR A 381 -20.51 0.21 34.64
N LYS A 382 -19.42 -0.53 34.87
CA LYS A 382 -18.39 -0.26 35.88
C LYS A 382 -17.19 0.52 35.31
N TYR A 383 -17.21 0.94 34.04
CA TYR A 383 -16.12 1.66 33.37
C TYR A 383 -15.56 2.84 34.19
N ALA A 384 -16.41 3.56 34.94
CA ALA A 384 -15.99 4.69 35.75
C ALA A 384 -14.97 4.31 36.84
N ASN A 385 -14.94 3.05 37.28
CA ASN A 385 -13.94 2.55 38.23
C ASN A 385 -12.55 2.38 37.62
N TYR A 386 -12.44 2.43 36.29
CA TYR A 386 -11.21 2.18 35.53
C TYR A 386 -10.62 3.46 34.95
N PHE A 387 -11.18 4.64 35.25
CA PHE A 387 -10.56 5.89 34.82
C PHE A 387 -9.14 6.01 35.38
N LEU A 388 -8.22 6.39 34.51
CA LEU A 388 -6.88 6.74 34.93
C LEU A 388 -6.92 7.97 35.83
N SER A 389 -5.99 8.06 36.79
CA SER A 389 -5.86 9.21 37.69
C SER A 389 -5.59 10.51 36.93
N SER A 390 -4.87 10.41 35.81
CA SER A 390 -4.64 11.46 34.83
C SER A 390 -4.53 10.85 33.43
N TRP A 391 -4.62 11.70 32.41
CA TRP A 391 -4.24 11.33 31.05
C TRP A 391 -2.76 10.90 31.03
N ALA A 392 -2.43 9.92 30.18
CA ALA A 392 -1.06 9.44 29.98
C ALA A 392 -0.15 10.48 29.31
N PHE A 393 -0.73 11.54 28.77
CA PHE A 393 -0.09 12.68 28.11
C PHE A 393 -0.83 13.97 28.46
N ASN A 394 -0.24 15.12 28.13
CA ASN A 394 -0.85 16.43 28.33
C ASN A 394 -1.94 16.70 27.28
N MET A 395 -3.12 16.09 27.48
CA MET A 395 -4.26 16.17 26.58
C MET A 395 -4.73 17.62 26.39
N LYS A 396 -4.79 18.04 25.12
CA LYS A 396 -5.32 19.33 24.67
C LYS A 396 -6.74 19.18 24.12
N SER A 397 -6.98 18.15 23.31
CA SER A 397 -8.31 17.87 22.78
C SER A 397 -8.52 16.37 22.57
N VAL A 398 -9.76 15.90 22.65
CA VAL A 398 -10.13 14.51 22.39
C VAL A 398 -11.52 14.44 21.77
N ALA A 399 -11.71 13.50 20.84
CA ALA A 399 -13.01 13.18 20.26
C ALA A 399 -13.12 11.67 20.09
N THR A 400 -14.27 11.12 20.46
CA THR A 400 -14.57 9.71 20.20
C THR A 400 -14.63 9.44 18.70
N ALA A 401 -14.06 8.31 18.32
CA ALA A 401 -14.03 7.77 16.97
C ALA A 401 -14.83 6.46 16.95
N HIS A 402 -14.87 5.78 15.81
CA HIS A 402 -15.30 4.38 15.76
C HIS A 402 -14.12 3.45 16.07
N MET A 403 -14.34 2.15 15.88
CA MET A 403 -13.41 1.10 16.28
C MET A 403 -11.96 1.34 15.84
N LEU A 404 -11.07 1.16 16.81
CA LEU A 404 -9.64 1.01 16.61
C LEU A 404 -9.38 -0.26 15.79
N VAL A 405 -8.74 -0.10 14.63
CA VAL A 405 -8.45 -1.19 13.71
C VAL A 405 -7.00 -1.66 13.79
N ILE A 406 -6.09 -0.82 14.29
CA ILE A 406 -4.69 -1.17 14.54
C ILE A 406 -4.23 -0.55 15.86
N LEU A 407 -3.54 -1.33 16.68
CA LEU A 407 -2.88 -0.85 17.90
C LEU A 407 -1.50 -1.52 18.01
N ASN A 408 -0.46 -0.72 18.21
CA ASN A 408 0.93 -1.18 18.32
C ASN A 408 1.37 -2.11 17.15
N GLY A 409 0.92 -1.80 15.92
CA GLY A 409 1.22 -2.55 14.70
C GLY A 409 0.38 -3.82 14.52
N GLU A 410 -0.49 -4.16 15.47
CA GLU A 410 -1.36 -5.33 15.38
C GLU A 410 -2.75 -4.94 14.91
N SER A 411 -3.23 -5.60 13.85
CA SER A 411 -4.62 -5.51 13.42
C SER A 411 -5.56 -6.03 14.51
N LYS A 412 -6.59 -5.26 14.82
CA LYS A 412 -7.56 -5.59 15.86
C LYS A 412 -8.86 -6.05 15.23
N GLY A 413 -9.26 -7.28 15.60
CA GLY A 413 -10.49 -7.91 15.16
C GLY A 413 -11.71 -7.49 15.97
N TRP A 414 -12.88 -7.98 15.56
CA TRP A 414 -14.20 -7.62 16.09
C TRP A 414 -14.34 -7.60 17.61
N ARG A 415 -13.68 -8.53 18.30
CA ARG A 415 -13.78 -8.67 19.76
C ARG A 415 -13.13 -7.52 20.49
N TRP A 416 -12.05 -6.99 19.92
CA TRP A 416 -11.44 -5.75 20.39
C TRP A 416 -12.44 -4.58 20.32
N GLY A 417 -13.19 -4.50 19.22
CA GLY A 417 -14.24 -3.51 19.04
C GLY A 417 -15.36 -3.64 20.08
N LEU A 418 -15.78 -4.87 20.39
CA LEU A 418 -16.78 -5.12 21.43
C LEU A 418 -16.28 -4.67 22.82
N LEU A 419 -15.01 -4.95 23.15
CA LEU A 419 -14.38 -4.61 24.43
C LEU A 419 -14.19 -3.09 24.63
N ASN A 420 -13.88 -2.37 23.54
CA ASN A 420 -13.37 -1.00 23.61
C ASN A 420 -14.27 0.05 22.94
N ASP A 421 -15.40 -0.33 22.33
CA ASP A 421 -16.33 0.63 21.71
C ASP A 421 -17.69 0.76 22.42
N GLY A 422 -17.66 0.50 23.73
CA GLY A 422 -18.77 0.70 24.65
C GLY A 422 -19.81 -0.43 24.65
N ASN A 423 -20.62 -0.46 25.71
CA ASN A 423 -21.58 -1.54 25.99
C ASN A 423 -23.00 -1.22 25.47
N SER A 424 -23.18 -1.05 24.16
CA SER A 424 -24.50 -0.68 23.60
C SER A 424 -24.94 -1.53 22.42
N ALA A 425 -26.23 -1.42 22.09
CA ALA A 425 -26.82 -2.01 20.89
C ALA A 425 -26.18 -1.56 19.55
N GLN A 426 -25.19 -0.65 19.55
CA GLN A 426 -24.57 -0.12 18.34
C GLN A 426 -23.48 -1.06 17.76
N PRO A 427 -22.53 -1.60 18.56
CA PRO A 427 -21.80 -2.84 18.25
C PRO A 427 -22.71 -3.97 17.75
N GLY A 428 -23.73 -4.34 18.51
CA GLY A 428 -24.63 -5.42 18.13
C GLY A 428 -25.47 -5.16 16.88
N GLY A 429 -25.68 -3.88 16.51
CA GLY A 429 -26.42 -3.51 15.31
C GLY A 429 -25.71 -3.90 14.02
N ALA A 430 -24.45 -4.37 14.13
CA ALA A 430 -23.49 -4.88 13.14
C ALA A 430 -23.19 -3.95 11.95
N THR A 431 -24.20 -3.27 11.44
CA THR A 431 -24.15 -2.25 10.38
C THR A 431 -22.99 -1.27 10.60
N ALA A 432 -22.78 -0.73 11.81
CA ALA A 432 -21.68 0.20 12.13
C ALA A 432 -20.28 -0.29 11.78
N TYR A 433 -20.05 -1.59 11.88
CA TYR A 433 -18.74 -2.20 11.71
C TYR A 433 -18.68 -3.04 10.42
N ASN A 434 -19.81 -3.57 9.97
CA ASN A 434 -19.90 -4.67 9.01
C ASN A 434 -20.70 -4.33 7.75
N ALA A 435 -21.38 -3.19 7.68
CA ALA A 435 -21.95 -2.73 6.41
C ALA A 435 -20.87 -2.08 5.56
N ARG A 436 -20.89 -2.38 4.25
CA ARG A 436 -20.21 -1.56 3.26
C ARG A 436 -20.77 -0.15 3.37
N ALA A 437 -19.89 0.78 3.66
CA ALA A 437 -20.24 2.17 3.88
C ALA A 437 -19.07 3.07 3.48
N ARG A 438 -19.39 4.31 3.11
CA ARG A 438 -18.40 5.38 3.00
C ARG A 438 -17.85 5.69 4.37
N ARG A 439 -16.52 5.74 4.50
CA ARG A 439 -15.82 5.82 5.80
C ARG A 439 -14.63 6.76 5.73
N THR A 440 -14.22 7.24 6.91
CA THR A 440 -12.89 7.84 7.12
C THR A 440 -12.08 7.01 8.11
N PHE A 441 -10.76 6.97 7.90
CA PHE A 441 -9.80 6.44 8.85
C PHE A 441 -8.66 7.44 9.04
N ILE A 442 -8.05 7.39 10.22
CA ILE A 442 -6.80 8.07 10.50
C ILE A 442 -5.88 7.12 11.25
N GLY A 443 -4.59 7.19 10.93
CA GLY A 443 -3.56 6.40 11.55
C GLY A 443 -2.22 7.14 11.55
N GLU A 444 -1.24 6.52 12.17
CA GLU A 444 0.14 6.98 12.15
C GLU A 444 1.08 5.82 11.84
N THR A 445 2.15 6.11 11.11
CA THR A 445 3.36 5.28 11.05
C THR A 445 4.38 5.85 12.04
N GLU A 446 5.61 5.35 12.04
CA GLU A 446 6.70 5.93 12.82
C GLU A 446 6.94 7.42 12.49
N ASP A 447 6.80 7.79 11.21
CA ASP A 447 7.22 9.07 10.65
C ASP A 447 6.09 9.88 9.98
N LYS A 448 4.93 9.27 9.70
CA LYS A 448 3.83 9.88 8.94
C LYS A 448 2.51 9.81 9.69
N ILE A 449 1.62 10.77 9.41
CA ILE A 449 0.18 10.62 9.63
C ILE A 449 -0.45 10.16 8.32
N VAL A 450 -1.38 9.21 8.41
CA VAL A 450 -2.09 8.63 7.29
C VAL A 450 -3.57 8.92 7.44
N PHE A 451 -4.17 9.57 6.44
CA PHE A 451 -5.61 9.82 6.35
C PHE A 451 -6.18 9.01 5.21
N VAL A 452 -7.39 8.50 5.43
CA VAL A 452 -8.08 7.70 4.43
C VAL A 452 -9.54 8.10 4.35
N THR A 453 -10.03 8.24 3.13
CA THR A 453 -11.46 8.38 2.80
C THR A 453 -11.87 7.34 1.78
N GLU A 454 -13.07 6.79 1.94
CA GLU A 454 -13.75 6.02 0.91
C GLU A 454 -15.09 6.69 0.63
N THR A 455 -15.36 7.02 -0.64
CA THR A 455 -16.56 7.76 -1.05
C THR A 455 -17.37 7.09 -2.17
N GLY A 456 -16.98 5.91 -2.63
CA GLY A 456 -17.66 5.15 -3.66
C GLY A 456 -18.81 4.34 -3.09
N ASP A 457 -18.86 3.05 -3.45
CA ASP A 457 -19.91 2.11 -3.03
C ASP A 457 -19.75 1.61 -1.59
N GLY A 458 -18.67 1.98 -0.89
CA GLY A 458 -18.46 1.62 0.50
C GLY A 458 -17.57 0.40 0.71
N VAL A 459 -16.91 0.38 1.87
CA VAL A 459 -16.09 -0.75 2.33
C VAL A 459 -16.47 -1.19 3.73
N LEU A 460 -16.11 -2.44 4.06
CA LEU A 460 -16.13 -2.94 5.43
C LEU A 460 -15.06 -2.21 6.25
N ILE A 461 -15.25 -2.16 7.58
CA ILE A 461 -14.24 -1.57 8.46
C ILE A 461 -12.92 -2.35 8.42
N SER A 462 -12.99 -3.67 8.27
CA SER A 462 -11.84 -4.57 8.16
C SER A 462 -11.05 -4.35 6.85
N GLN A 463 -11.75 -4.05 5.76
CA GLN A 463 -11.14 -3.73 4.47
C GLN A 463 -10.36 -2.41 4.54
N GLY A 464 -10.95 -1.36 5.15
CA GLY A 464 -10.22 -0.13 5.43
C GLY A 464 -9.06 -0.33 6.41
N GLY A 465 -9.24 -1.16 7.44
CA GLY A 465 -8.17 -1.58 8.35
C GLY A 465 -7.01 -2.27 7.63
N ARG A 466 -7.28 -3.12 6.63
CA ARG A 466 -6.25 -3.77 5.81
C ARG A 466 -5.44 -2.77 5.00
N VAL A 467 -6.07 -1.72 4.47
CA VAL A 467 -5.37 -0.62 3.79
C VAL A 467 -4.47 0.14 4.78
N MET A 468 -4.97 0.45 5.98
CA MET A 468 -4.15 1.07 7.04
C MET A 468 -2.94 0.20 7.44
N GLN A 469 -3.13 -1.12 7.47
CA GLN A 469 -2.05 -2.07 7.76
C GLN A 469 -1.03 -2.10 6.64
N ALA A 470 -1.48 -2.12 5.37
CA ALA A 470 -0.59 -2.03 4.22
C ALA A 470 0.21 -0.71 4.21
N ALA A 471 -0.43 0.41 4.57
CA ALA A 471 0.24 1.69 4.77
C ALA A 471 1.30 1.68 5.89
N GLY A 472 1.40 0.61 6.68
CA GLY A 472 2.38 0.46 7.76
C GLY A 472 1.99 1.21 9.03
N CYS A 473 0.70 1.48 9.24
CA CYS A 473 0.26 2.18 10.43
C CYS A 473 0.54 1.34 11.69
N ILE A 474 1.08 1.98 12.72
CA ILE A 474 1.26 1.41 14.06
C ILE A 474 0.00 1.57 14.90
N ASN A 475 -0.77 2.64 14.68
CA ASN A 475 -2.07 2.85 15.31
C ASN A 475 -3.03 3.40 14.25
N ALA A 476 -4.26 2.94 14.23
CA ALA A 476 -5.27 3.43 13.30
C ALA A 476 -6.69 3.19 13.81
N THR A 477 -7.58 4.13 13.52
CA THR A 477 -8.99 4.06 13.88
C THR A 477 -9.88 4.55 12.75
N ALA A 478 -11.09 4.00 12.66
CA ALA A 478 -12.14 4.59 11.83
C ALA A 478 -12.69 5.85 12.52
N THR A 479 -12.78 6.97 11.81
CA THR A 479 -13.24 8.26 12.35
C THR A 479 -14.69 8.58 12.04
N SER A 480 -15.24 8.03 10.96
CA SER A 480 -16.64 8.22 10.62
C SER A 480 -17.20 7.08 9.80
N ARG A 481 -18.53 6.97 9.80
CA ARG A 481 -19.32 6.10 8.92
C ARG A 481 -20.52 6.90 8.42
N HIS A 482 -20.81 6.77 7.13
CA HIS A 482 -22.10 7.20 6.59
C HIS A 482 -23.03 6.02 6.38
N ASP A 483 -24.21 6.09 7.00
CA ASP A 483 -25.38 5.31 6.60
C ASP A 483 -26.26 6.19 5.76
N GLY A 484 -26.71 5.71 4.60
CA GLY A 484 -27.68 6.39 3.72
C GLY A 484 -29.00 6.85 4.37
N TRP A 485 -29.16 6.63 5.68
CA TRP A 485 -30.29 7.01 6.51
C TRP A 485 -30.03 8.23 7.41
N MET A 486 -28.78 8.67 7.58
CA MET A 486 -28.45 9.90 8.32
C MET A 486 -28.65 11.15 7.45
N ASN A 487 -29.84 11.27 6.86
CA ASN A 487 -30.29 12.51 6.24
C ASN A 487 -30.55 13.53 7.35
N VAL A 488 -29.57 14.36 7.66
CA VAL A 488 -29.78 15.50 8.54
C VAL A 488 -30.60 16.52 7.75
N ALA A 489 -31.91 16.55 7.97
CA ALA A 489 -32.75 17.63 7.48
C ALA A 489 -32.39 18.90 8.26
N LEU A 490 -31.72 19.85 7.59
CA LEU A 490 -31.58 21.20 8.10
C LEU A 490 -32.94 21.90 8.01
N GLU A 491 -33.64 22.06 9.14
CA GLU A 491 -34.92 22.80 9.19
C GLU A 491 -34.85 24.11 8.38
N GLY A 492 -35.84 24.31 7.50
CA GLY A 492 -35.99 25.52 6.68
C GLY A 492 -35.19 25.57 5.38
N SER A 493 -34.28 24.63 5.12
CA SER A 493 -33.42 24.65 3.91
C SER A 493 -33.89 23.74 2.77
N GLY A 494 -34.77 22.76 3.04
CA GLY A 494 -35.18 21.74 2.06
C GLY A 494 -34.03 20.84 1.56
N ARG A 495 -32.84 20.90 2.16
CA ARG A 495 -31.68 20.09 1.76
C ARG A 495 -31.46 18.96 2.78
N SER A 496 -31.65 17.71 2.34
CA SER A 496 -30.97 16.57 2.98
C SER A 496 -29.58 16.49 2.36
N THR A 497 -28.55 16.83 3.12
CA THR A 497 -27.18 16.64 2.65
C THR A 497 -26.68 15.30 3.15
N GLU A 498 -26.54 14.36 2.22
CA GLU A 498 -25.84 13.11 2.42
C GLU A 498 -24.44 13.40 2.98
N TYR A 499 -24.10 12.86 4.16
CA TYR A 499 -22.77 13.10 4.71
C TYR A 499 -21.75 12.26 3.95
N VAL A 500 -20.89 12.92 3.20
CA VAL A 500 -19.78 12.28 2.49
C VAL A 500 -18.50 12.56 3.26
N PRO A 501 -17.68 11.53 3.59
CA PRO A 501 -16.30 11.68 4.01
C PRO A 501 -15.54 12.72 3.18
N MET A 502 -14.79 13.61 3.82
CA MET A 502 -14.05 14.67 3.14
C MET A 502 -12.63 14.83 3.67
N ILE A 503 -11.71 15.12 2.76
CA ILE A 503 -10.36 15.61 3.05
C ILE A 503 -10.10 16.85 2.18
N TYR A 504 -9.70 17.93 2.84
CA TYR A 504 -9.16 19.13 2.21
C TYR A 504 -7.68 19.26 2.54
N ILE A 505 -6.89 19.74 1.57
CA ILE A 505 -5.48 20.09 1.76
C ILE A 505 -5.27 21.51 1.24
N ASN A 506 -4.88 22.42 2.12
CA ASN A 506 -4.63 23.82 1.80
C ASN A 506 -5.82 24.48 1.05
N GLY A 507 -7.05 24.23 1.54
CA GLY A 507 -8.29 24.71 0.92
C GLY A 507 -8.74 23.97 -0.35
N GLU A 508 -7.94 23.04 -0.87
CA GLU A 508 -8.28 22.24 -2.05
C GLU A 508 -8.96 20.93 -1.64
N ASN A 509 -10.09 20.58 -2.26
CA ASN A 509 -10.78 19.32 -1.99
C ASN A 509 -10.04 18.17 -2.67
N VAL A 510 -9.53 17.24 -1.85
CA VAL A 510 -8.76 16.08 -2.32
C VAL A 510 -9.61 14.82 -2.36
N SER A 511 -10.64 14.73 -1.51
CA SER A 511 -11.59 13.62 -1.48
C SER A 511 -12.93 14.06 -0.90
N GLY A 512 -14.02 13.51 -1.44
CA GLY A 512 -15.40 13.88 -1.10
C GLY A 512 -16.03 14.89 -2.06
N GLY A 513 -17.32 15.19 -1.89
CA GLY A 513 -18.04 16.11 -2.78
C GLY A 513 -17.79 17.59 -2.46
N THR A 514 -17.63 18.42 -3.49
CA THR A 514 -17.56 19.89 -3.36
C THR A 514 -18.92 20.46 -2.94
N GLY A 515 -18.96 21.29 -1.91
CA GLY A 515 -20.22 21.88 -1.42
C GLY A 515 -21.06 20.95 -0.54
N ASN A 516 -20.54 19.78 -0.16
CA ASN A 516 -21.16 18.94 0.87
C ASN A 516 -20.97 19.60 2.23
N THR A 517 -22.02 20.27 2.67
CA THR A 517 -22.18 20.71 4.05
C THR A 517 -22.33 19.44 4.90
N CYS A 518 -21.32 18.99 5.65
CA CYS A 518 -21.60 18.11 6.78
C CYS A 518 -22.23 19.01 7.85
N PRO A 519 -23.55 18.94 8.08
CA PRO A 519 -24.18 19.97 8.89
C PRO A 519 -23.78 19.87 10.36
N LEU A 520 -23.14 18.78 10.81
CA LEU A 520 -22.91 18.48 12.22
C LEU A 520 -21.79 17.44 12.44
N CYS A 521 -20.50 17.76 12.36
CA CYS A 521 -19.40 16.86 12.77
C CYS A 521 -18.27 17.61 13.50
N TYR A 522 -17.37 16.89 14.18
CA TYR A 522 -16.07 17.44 14.54
C TYR A 522 -15.10 17.33 13.36
N LYS A 523 -14.05 18.16 13.37
CA LYS A 523 -13.01 18.17 12.36
C LYS A 523 -11.69 17.79 13.00
N ILE A 524 -10.88 17.05 12.24
CA ILE A 524 -9.47 16.81 12.57
C ILE A 524 -8.67 17.74 11.66
N VAL A 525 -7.91 18.65 12.27
CA VAL A 525 -7.17 19.69 11.55
C VAL A 525 -5.69 19.56 11.87
N TYR A 526 -4.85 19.68 10.85
CA TYR A 526 -3.40 19.79 10.99
C TYR A 526 -2.91 21.11 10.40
N ASP A 527 -2.06 21.80 11.13
CA ASP A 527 -1.35 23.01 10.69
C ASP A 527 0.12 22.69 10.40
N PRO A 528 0.81 23.50 9.58
CA PRO A 528 2.27 23.47 9.48
C PRO A 528 2.91 23.83 10.84
N LYS A 529 4.03 23.17 11.18
CA LYS A 529 4.87 23.49 12.34
C LYS A 529 5.86 24.62 12.09
#